data_AF-A0A848LP96-F1
#
_entry.id   AF-A0A848LP96-F1
#
_cell.length_a   1.000
_cell.length_b   1.000
_cell.length_c   1.000
_cell.angle_alpha   90.00
_cell.angle_beta   90.00
_cell.angle_gamma   90.00
#
_symmetry.space_group_name_H-M   'P 1'
#
loop_
_entity.id
_entity.type
_entity.pdbx_description
1 polymer ?
#
loop_
_entity_poly.entity_id
_entity_poly.type
_entity_poly.pdbx_seq_one_letter_code
_entity_poly.pdbx_strand_id
1 'polypeptide(L)'
;MSRFHRMAWVTLGLGVLGGTGCAHHKARVAEQHVEEAEKCQLVRSVLQEPEPSRLVNELASDGREEPAPVVVYVRRPEQAMLERFFRGDEPVCGDTTFKVVQENVLDAVVVYLQEVQDGYAYDARRASPQELSMDGKPQGLVKRAGPAWVAGPGPI
;
A
#
# COMPACT_ATOMS: atom_id res chain seq x y z
N MET A 1 4.92 77.74 -38.43
CA MET A 1 6.22 77.11 -38.10
C MET A 1 5.96 75.99 -37.09
N SER A 2 6.60 74.83 -37.32
CA SER A 2 6.78 73.64 -36.45
C SER A 2 5.57 73.03 -35.73
N ARG A 3 5.05 71.85 -36.11
CA ARG A 3 5.65 70.49 -36.17
C ARG A 3 5.70 69.77 -34.80
N PHE A 4 5.29 68.48 -34.84
CA PHE A 4 5.67 67.36 -33.95
C PHE A 4 5.01 67.31 -32.55
N HIS A 5 4.59 66.18 -31.96
CA HIS A 5 4.46 64.75 -32.28
C HIS A 5 3.53 64.20 -31.15
N ARG A 6 2.40 63.57 -31.44
CA ARG A 6 2.17 62.10 -31.45
C ARG A 6 2.68 61.35 -30.20
N MET A 7 1.78 60.97 -29.29
CA MET A 7 1.88 59.68 -28.58
C MET A 7 0.54 59.26 -27.98
N ALA A 8 -0.15 58.33 -28.67
CA ALA A 8 -1.32 57.63 -28.17
C ALA A 8 -0.85 56.38 -27.42
N TRP A 9 -1.17 56.27 -26.14
CA TRP A 9 -0.93 55.07 -25.34
C TRP A 9 -2.17 54.19 -25.40
N VAL A 10 -2.10 53.11 -26.18
CA VAL A 10 -3.07 52.03 -26.20
C VAL A 10 -2.63 51.02 -25.14
N THR A 11 -3.28 51.03 -23.98
CA THR A 11 -3.11 49.98 -22.97
C THR A 11 -4.04 48.81 -23.28
N LEU A 12 -3.45 47.72 -23.77
CA LEU A 12 -4.06 46.39 -23.82
C LEU A 12 -4.41 45.93 -22.40
N GLY A 13 -5.71 45.74 -22.12
CA GLY A 13 -6.20 45.10 -20.90
C GLY A 13 -6.97 43.82 -21.25
N LEU A 14 -6.25 42.76 -21.61
CA LEU A 14 -6.79 41.43 -21.85
C LEU A 14 -6.77 40.64 -20.53
N GLY A 15 -7.78 40.86 -19.69
CA GLY A 15 -7.98 40.11 -18.45
C GLY A 15 -8.76 38.83 -18.70
N VAL A 16 -8.09 37.76 -19.13
CA VAL A 16 -8.63 36.40 -19.06
C VAL A 16 -8.33 35.86 -17.67
N LEU A 17 -9.27 35.96 -16.73
CA LEU A 17 -9.24 35.20 -15.49
C LEU A 17 -10.06 33.93 -15.67
N GLY A 18 -9.44 32.94 -16.30
CA GLY A 18 -9.93 31.57 -16.36
C GLY A 18 -9.35 30.74 -15.20
N GLY A 19 -10.23 30.14 -14.40
CA GLY A 19 -10.00 28.85 -13.74
C GLY A 19 -8.98 28.77 -12.61
N THR A 20 -9.36 29.18 -11.39
CA THR A 20 -8.73 28.67 -10.17
C THR A 20 -9.54 27.50 -9.63
N GLY A 21 -9.23 26.29 -10.12
CA GLY A 21 -9.77 25.05 -9.57
C GLY A 21 -8.92 23.88 -10.05
N CYS A 22 -8.58 22.96 -9.14
CA CYS A 22 -7.88 21.69 -9.40
C CYS A 22 -6.33 21.67 -9.27
N ALA A 23 -5.73 22.37 -8.31
CA ALA A 23 -4.34 22.09 -7.90
C ALA A 23 -4.23 21.18 -6.65
N HIS A 24 -5.16 21.31 -5.69
CA HIS A 24 -5.06 20.61 -4.40
C HIS A 24 -5.40 19.10 -4.43
N HIS A 25 -6.17 18.63 -5.42
CA HIS A 25 -6.58 17.23 -5.47
C HIS A 25 -5.45 16.30 -5.95
N LYS A 26 -4.62 16.75 -6.91
CA LYS A 26 -3.53 15.93 -7.47
C LYS A 26 -2.43 15.63 -6.45
N ALA A 27 -2.15 16.56 -5.53
CA ALA A 27 -1.12 16.37 -4.50
C ALA A 27 -1.49 15.24 -3.52
N ARG A 28 -2.74 15.20 -3.04
CA ARG A 28 -3.19 14.14 -2.10
C ARG A 28 -3.17 12.75 -2.72
N VAL A 29 -3.57 12.63 -3.99
CA VAL A 29 -3.53 11.36 -4.71
C VAL A 29 -2.09 10.88 -4.89
N ALA A 30 -1.15 11.78 -5.22
CA ALA A 30 0.26 11.42 -5.35
C ALA A 30 0.87 10.94 -4.01
N GLU A 31 0.56 11.60 -2.89
CA GLU A 31 1.01 11.17 -1.55
C GLU A 31 0.45 9.79 -1.18
N GLN A 32 -0.83 9.53 -1.48
CA GLN A 32 -1.45 8.22 -1.25
C GLN A 32 -0.77 7.11 -2.06
N HIS A 33 -0.45 7.37 -3.33
CA HIS A 33 0.25 6.40 -4.18
C HIS A 33 1.67 6.09 -3.67
N VAL A 34 2.38 7.08 -3.13
CA VAL A 34 3.72 6.86 -2.54
C VAL A 34 3.62 6.02 -1.27
N GLU A 35 2.66 6.32 -0.37
CA GLU A 35 2.42 5.53 0.83
C GLU A 35 2.08 4.07 0.47
N GLU A 36 1.24 3.88 -0.53
CA GLU A 36 0.83 2.56 -1.01
C GLU A 36 1.96 1.78 -1.70
N ALA A 37 2.86 2.46 -2.41
CA ALA A 37 4.06 1.84 -2.96
C ALA A 37 5.02 1.36 -1.86
N GLU A 38 5.20 2.13 -0.79
CA GLU A 38 6.00 1.71 0.37
C GLU A 38 5.39 0.48 1.06
N LYS A 39 4.06 0.43 1.21
CA LYS A 39 3.34 -0.72 1.73
C LYS A 39 3.54 -1.96 0.86
N CYS A 40 3.55 -1.80 -0.46
CA CYS A 40 3.79 -2.91 -1.37
C CYS A 40 5.21 -3.48 -1.23
N GLN A 41 6.21 -2.63 -1.07
CA GLN A 41 7.59 -3.07 -0.83
C GLN A 41 7.71 -3.88 0.47
N LEU A 42 7.02 -3.45 1.54
CA LEU A 42 6.94 -4.18 2.79
C LEU A 42 6.36 -5.58 2.58
N VAL A 43 5.19 -5.66 1.95
CA VAL A 43 4.50 -6.93 1.71
C VAL A 43 5.36 -7.87 0.87
N ARG A 44 6.00 -7.36 -0.19
CA ARG A 44 6.94 -8.15 -0.99
C ARG A 44 8.09 -8.69 -0.17
N SER A 45 8.66 -7.89 0.74
CA SER A 45 9.73 -8.37 1.63
C SER A 45 9.23 -9.48 2.56
N VAL A 46 8.01 -9.39 3.08
CA VAL A 46 7.44 -10.44 3.94
C VAL A 46 7.17 -11.71 3.14
N LEU A 47 6.59 -11.60 1.94
CA LEU A 47 6.24 -12.75 1.11
C LEU A 47 7.45 -13.48 0.51
N GLN A 48 8.65 -12.88 0.58
CA GLN A 48 9.91 -13.54 0.21
C GLN A 48 10.49 -14.43 1.33
N GLU A 49 9.96 -14.34 2.54
CA GLU A 49 10.41 -15.17 3.65
C GLU A 49 9.96 -16.63 3.47
N PRO A 50 10.68 -17.61 4.04
CA PRO A 50 10.45 -19.03 3.74
C PRO A 50 9.03 -19.53 4.00
N GLU A 51 8.43 -19.12 5.13
CA GLU A 51 7.10 -19.58 5.53
C GLU A 51 5.99 -18.90 4.70
N PRO A 52 5.93 -17.55 4.57
CA PRO A 52 4.96 -16.89 3.70
C PRO A 52 5.05 -17.32 2.23
N SER A 53 6.27 -17.46 1.68
CA SER A 53 6.47 -17.90 0.29
C SER A 53 5.96 -19.31 0.06
N ARG A 54 6.16 -20.22 1.02
CA ARG A 54 5.60 -21.57 0.96
C ARG A 54 4.07 -21.54 0.87
N LEU A 55 3.41 -20.74 1.71
CA LEU A 55 1.94 -20.61 1.70
C LEU A 55 1.40 -20.07 0.37
N VAL A 56 2.07 -19.08 -0.21
CA VAL A 56 1.73 -18.54 -1.54
C VAL A 56 1.85 -19.62 -2.61
N ASN A 57 2.95 -20.38 -2.60
CA ASN A 57 3.19 -21.44 -3.58
C ASN A 57 2.23 -22.62 -3.44
N GLU A 58 1.90 -23.02 -2.20
CA GLU A 58 0.90 -24.05 -1.92
C GLU A 58 -0.48 -23.62 -2.45
N LEU A 59 -0.87 -22.37 -2.19
CA LEU A 59 -2.15 -21.83 -2.66
C LEU A 59 -2.21 -21.71 -4.19
N ALA A 60 -1.14 -21.26 -4.82
CA ALA A 60 -1.03 -21.21 -6.28
C ALA A 60 -1.11 -22.62 -6.89
N SER A 61 -0.45 -23.61 -6.27
CA SER A 61 -0.43 -25.00 -6.75
C SER A 61 -1.79 -25.70 -6.68
N ASP A 62 -2.69 -25.24 -5.80
CA ASP A 62 -4.09 -25.71 -5.75
C ASP A 62 -4.89 -25.26 -7.00
N GLY A 63 -4.36 -24.35 -7.82
CA GLY A 63 -4.87 -23.97 -9.15
C GLY A 63 -6.22 -23.24 -9.14
N ARG A 64 -6.70 -22.82 -7.96
CA ARG A 64 -8.00 -22.17 -7.79
C ARG A 64 -7.95 -20.67 -8.06
N GLU A 65 -6.84 -20.02 -7.70
CA GLU A 65 -6.61 -18.61 -7.95
C GLU A 65 -5.14 -18.33 -8.26
N GLU A 66 -4.86 -17.90 -9.49
CA GLU A 66 -3.54 -17.44 -9.93
C GLU A 66 -3.63 -15.99 -10.48
N PRO A 67 -2.80 -15.05 -10.00
CA PRO A 67 -1.86 -15.15 -8.88
C PRO A 67 -2.56 -15.41 -7.53
N ALA A 68 -1.83 -15.99 -6.57
CA ALA A 68 -2.40 -16.34 -5.26
C ALA A 68 -2.90 -15.09 -4.52
N PRO A 69 -4.15 -15.06 -4.03
CA PRO A 69 -4.69 -13.91 -3.32
C PRO A 69 -4.05 -13.76 -1.94
N VAL A 70 -3.66 -12.53 -1.61
CA VAL A 70 -3.07 -12.15 -0.32
C VAL A 70 -3.91 -11.04 0.29
N VAL A 71 -4.31 -11.21 1.56
CA VAL A 71 -5.01 -10.19 2.33
C VAL A 71 -4.08 -9.72 3.45
N VAL A 72 -3.95 -8.42 3.66
CA VAL A 72 -3.02 -7.87 4.66
C VAL A 72 -3.77 -7.03 5.69
N TYR A 73 -3.64 -7.42 6.95
CA TYR A 73 -4.25 -6.74 8.10
C TYR A 73 -3.20 -6.23 9.06
N VAL A 74 -3.47 -5.07 9.68
CA VAL A 74 -2.75 -4.58 10.84
C VAL A 74 -3.55 -4.93 12.09
N ARG A 75 -2.95 -5.68 13.00
CA ARG A 75 -3.45 -5.92 14.35
C ARG A 75 -3.26 -4.66 15.17
N ARG A 76 -4.35 -4.20 15.78
CA ARG A 76 -4.39 -3.18 16.83
C ARG A 76 -4.84 -3.86 18.12
N PRO A 77 -3.93 -4.53 18.88
CA PRO A 77 -4.31 -5.27 20.09
C PRO A 77 -4.99 -4.38 21.13
N GLU A 78 -4.52 -3.14 21.30
CA GLU A 78 -5.14 -2.13 22.15
C GLU A 78 -6.53 -1.69 21.65
N GLN A 79 -6.73 -1.76 20.34
CA GLN A 79 -7.97 -1.63 19.57
C GLN A 79 -8.98 -2.79 19.71
N ALA A 80 -8.50 -3.99 20.06
CA ALA A 80 -9.17 -5.26 19.74
C ALA A 80 -9.66 -5.34 18.27
N MET A 81 -8.87 -4.78 17.34
CA MET A 81 -9.30 -4.55 15.95
C MET A 81 -8.27 -5.03 14.92
N LEU A 82 -8.77 -5.54 13.79
CA LEU A 82 -8.01 -5.74 12.55
C LEU A 82 -8.34 -4.61 11.58
N GLU A 83 -7.33 -3.84 11.20
CA GLU A 83 -7.44 -2.80 10.19
C GLU A 83 -6.88 -3.30 8.86
N ARG A 84 -7.54 -2.99 7.74
CA ARG A 84 -6.99 -3.28 6.41
C ARG A 84 -5.73 -2.46 6.19
N PHE A 85 -4.66 -3.09 5.73
CA PHE A 85 -3.39 -2.38 5.53
C PHE A 85 -3.42 -1.41 4.33
N PHE A 86 -4.13 -1.79 3.27
CA PHE A 86 -4.33 -0.98 2.06
C PHE A 86 -5.69 -0.27 2.08
N ARG A 87 -5.70 1.00 1.66
CA ARG A 87 -6.87 1.88 1.70
C ARG A 87 -7.58 2.01 0.35
N GLY A 88 -6.87 1.95 -0.78
CA GLY A 88 -7.46 2.02 -2.11
C GLY A 88 -8.35 0.81 -2.45
N ASP A 89 -9.07 0.86 -3.59
CA ASP A 89 -10.05 -0.13 -4.07
C ASP A 89 -9.53 -1.01 -5.25
N GLU A 90 -8.35 -0.70 -5.80
CA GLU A 90 -7.70 -1.49 -6.86
C GLU A 90 -6.56 -2.36 -6.28
N PRO A 91 -6.15 -3.48 -6.91
CA PRO A 91 -5.02 -4.27 -6.44
C PRO A 91 -3.73 -3.43 -6.53
N VAL A 92 -3.32 -2.92 -5.37
CA VAL A 92 -2.21 -1.98 -5.19
C VAL A 92 -0.84 -2.65 -5.35
N CYS A 93 -0.78 -3.96 -5.11
CA CYS A 93 0.47 -4.69 -4.99
C CYS A 93 0.33 -6.14 -5.46
N GLY A 94 1.25 -6.61 -6.29
CA GLY A 94 1.29 -8.00 -6.75
C GLY A 94 2.35 -8.23 -7.81
N ASP A 95 2.51 -9.49 -8.18
CA ASP A 95 3.30 -9.97 -9.31
C ASP A 95 2.68 -11.26 -9.87
N THR A 96 3.46 -12.07 -10.59
CA THR A 96 2.97 -13.33 -11.15
C THR A 96 2.66 -14.40 -10.11
N THR A 97 3.17 -14.25 -8.89
CA THR A 97 3.03 -15.24 -7.81
C THR A 97 1.91 -14.90 -6.84
N PHE A 98 1.72 -13.60 -6.54
CA PHE A 98 0.67 -13.15 -5.62
C PHE A 98 -0.01 -11.87 -6.10
N LYS A 99 -1.24 -11.65 -5.63
CA LYS A 99 -1.98 -10.41 -5.80
C LYS A 99 -2.57 -10.01 -4.45
N VAL A 100 -2.37 -8.76 -4.02
CA VAL A 100 -3.03 -8.26 -2.81
C VAL A 100 -4.48 -7.96 -3.14
N VAL A 101 -5.39 -8.63 -2.43
CA VAL A 101 -6.83 -8.46 -2.54
C VAL A 101 -7.39 -7.86 -1.25
N GLN A 102 -8.54 -7.23 -1.37
CA GLN A 102 -9.14 -6.44 -0.30
C GLN A 102 -10.32 -7.12 0.37
N GLU A 103 -10.98 -8.02 -0.37
CA GLU A 103 -12.13 -8.77 0.08
C GLU A 103 -11.71 -10.13 0.61
N ASN A 104 -12.48 -10.65 1.57
CA ASN A 104 -12.31 -12.00 2.07
C ASN A 104 -12.70 -12.98 0.97
N VAL A 105 -11.70 -13.41 0.20
CA VAL A 105 -11.81 -14.61 -0.62
C VAL A 105 -11.81 -15.84 0.30
N LEU A 106 -12.52 -16.89 -0.13
CA LEU A 106 -12.65 -18.12 0.66
C LEU A 106 -11.31 -18.84 0.89
N ASP A 107 -10.30 -18.51 0.09
CA ASP A 107 -8.96 -19.10 0.15
C ASP A 107 -7.92 -18.05 -0.24
N ALA A 108 -7.12 -17.61 0.73
CA ALA A 108 -6.07 -16.60 0.58
C ALA A 108 -4.92 -16.85 1.53
N VAL A 109 -3.78 -16.20 1.30
CA VAL A 109 -2.78 -16.00 2.35
C VAL A 109 -3.15 -14.73 3.11
N VAL A 110 -3.41 -14.84 4.40
CA VAL A 110 -3.64 -13.70 5.30
C VAL A 110 -2.34 -13.36 6.00
N VAL A 111 -1.85 -12.13 5.79
CA VAL A 111 -0.70 -11.57 6.48
C VAL A 111 -1.18 -10.62 7.56
N TYR A 112 -0.86 -10.94 8.81
CA TYR A 112 -1.07 -10.06 9.95
C TYR A 112 0.21 -9.30 10.25
N LEU A 113 0.10 -7.99 10.39
CA LEU A 113 1.16 -7.08 10.79
C LEU A 113 0.83 -6.50 12.15
N GLN A 114 1.80 -6.42 13.05
CA GLN A 114 1.66 -5.73 14.32
C GLN A 114 2.78 -4.71 14.44
N GLU A 115 2.44 -3.44 14.66
CA GLU A 115 3.42 -2.36 14.81
C GLU A 115 4.37 -2.67 15.98
N VAL A 116 5.67 -2.53 15.72
CA VAL A 116 6.74 -2.61 16.70
C VAL A 116 7.69 -1.42 16.50
N GLN A 117 8.69 -1.28 17.36
CA GLN A 117 9.71 -0.26 17.17
C GLN A 117 10.41 -0.45 15.81
N ASP A 118 10.32 0.58 14.96
CA ASP A 118 10.94 0.68 13.63
C ASP A 118 10.49 -0.38 12.61
N GLY A 119 9.27 -0.92 12.75
CA GLY A 119 8.70 -1.81 11.74
C GLY A 119 7.46 -2.59 12.20
N TYR A 120 7.33 -3.81 11.70
CA TYR A 120 6.20 -4.70 12.01
C TYR A 120 6.69 -6.08 12.38
N ALA A 121 6.05 -6.68 13.37
CA ALA A 121 6.04 -8.12 13.53
C ALA A 121 5.01 -8.71 12.55
N TYR A 122 5.35 -9.82 11.87
CA TYR A 122 4.46 -10.42 10.89
C TYR A 122 4.13 -11.88 11.21
N ASP A 123 2.95 -12.30 10.78
CA ASP A 123 2.43 -13.67 10.88
C ASP A 123 1.59 -13.94 9.62
N ALA A 124 2.03 -14.88 8.77
CA ALA A 124 1.32 -15.26 7.56
C ALA A 124 0.66 -16.63 7.73
N ARG A 125 -0.60 -16.74 7.32
CA ARG A 125 -1.40 -17.96 7.43
C ARG A 125 -2.25 -18.16 6.20
N ARG A 126 -2.61 -19.41 5.91
CA ARG A 126 -3.69 -19.67 4.96
C ARG A 126 -5.04 -19.30 5.60
N ALA A 127 -5.90 -18.62 4.85
CA ALA A 127 -7.25 -18.29 5.26
C ALA A 127 -8.01 -19.60 5.51
N SER A 128 -8.65 -19.71 6.68
CA SER A 128 -9.66 -20.72 6.93
C SER A 128 -11.02 -20.03 6.99
N PRO A 129 -12.13 -20.71 6.63
CA PRO A 129 -13.47 -20.14 6.73
C PRO A 129 -13.88 -19.73 8.16
N GLN A 130 -13.10 -20.10 9.18
CA GLN A 130 -13.49 -19.89 10.58
C GLN A 130 -12.81 -18.69 11.26
N GLU A 131 -11.59 -18.24 10.91
CA GLU A 131 -10.88 -17.34 11.85
C GLU A 131 -9.97 -16.31 11.18
N LEU A 132 -10.45 -15.07 11.10
CA LEU A 132 -9.57 -13.90 11.22
C LEU A 132 -9.18 -13.78 12.69
N SER A 133 -7.91 -13.94 13.00
CA SER A 133 -7.42 -14.01 14.38
C SER A 133 -6.69 -12.75 14.78
N MET A 134 -7.07 -12.21 15.94
CA MET A 134 -6.31 -11.18 16.67
C MET A 134 -5.08 -11.77 17.36
N ASP A 135 -5.00 -13.11 17.47
CA ASP A 135 -4.00 -13.83 18.24
C ASP A 135 -2.97 -14.53 17.33
N GLY A 136 -1.72 -14.58 17.79
CA GLY A 136 -0.66 -15.29 17.07
C GLY A 136 0.73 -14.91 17.50
N LYS A 137 1.61 -15.92 17.60
CA LYS A 137 3.05 -15.66 17.74
C LYS A 137 3.58 -15.16 16.38
N PRO A 138 4.25 -14.00 16.32
CA PRO A 138 4.92 -13.56 15.10
C PRO A 138 5.89 -14.61 14.58
N GLN A 139 5.86 -14.85 13.27
CA GLN A 139 6.83 -15.68 12.55
C GLN A 139 8.14 -14.90 12.33
N GLY A 140 8.04 -13.59 12.12
CA GLY A 140 9.17 -12.74 11.82
C GLY A 140 8.98 -11.27 12.15
N LEU A 141 10.00 -10.48 11.84
CA LEU A 141 9.98 -9.03 11.86
C LEU A 141 10.31 -8.49 10.48
N VAL A 142 9.70 -7.37 10.11
CA VAL A 142 10.08 -6.57 8.94
C VAL A 142 10.41 -5.17 9.44
N LYS A 143 11.64 -4.73 9.18
CA LYS A 143 12.17 -3.45 9.68
C LYS A 143 12.59 -2.54 8.53
N ARG A 144 12.56 -1.24 8.79
CA ARG A 144 13.01 -0.25 7.81
C ARG A 144 14.54 -0.14 7.83
N ALA A 145 15.16 -0.34 6.67
CA ALA A 145 16.59 -0.19 6.42
C ALA A 145 16.80 0.88 5.33
N GLY A 146 16.82 2.14 5.74
CA GLY A 146 16.84 3.28 4.82
C GLY A 146 15.54 3.34 3.99
N PRO A 147 15.62 3.35 2.63
CA PRO A 147 14.43 3.34 1.78
C PRO A 147 13.83 1.94 1.59
N ALA A 148 14.40 0.89 2.19
CA ALA A 148 13.97 -0.49 1.99
C ALA A 148 13.32 -1.09 3.24
N TRP A 149 12.46 -2.08 3.02
CA TRP A 149 11.97 -2.99 4.04
C TRP A 149 12.79 -4.28 3.98
N VAL A 150 13.25 -4.75 5.14
CA VAL A 150 14.03 -5.97 5.27
C VAL A 150 13.35 -6.87 6.29
N ALA A 151 12.90 -8.03 5.83
CA ALA A 151 12.37 -9.08 6.68
C ALA A 151 13.50 -9.92 7.29
N GLY A 152 13.19 -10.50 8.45
CA GLY A 152 14.09 -11.39 9.18
C GLY A 152 13.36 -12.18 10.25
N PRO A 153 14.07 -13.11 10.91
CA PRO A 153 13.47 -13.99 11.90
C PRO A 153 12.88 -13.22 13.09
N GLY A 154 11.83 -13.80 13.68
CA GLY A 154 11.10 -13.19 14.78
C GLY A 154 11.93 -13.13 16.06
N PRO A 155 11.50 -12.33 17.06
CA PRO A 155 12.08 -12.43 18.40
C PRO A 155 11.93 -13.87 18.90
N ILE A 156 13.04 -14.46 19.32
CA ILE A 156 13.13 -15.84 19.83
C ILE A 156 12.36 -15.94 21.15
#